data_AF-A0A0C4KTZ1-F1
#
_entry.id   AF-A0A0C4KTZ1-F1
#
_cell.length_a   1.000
_cell.length_b   1.000
_cell.length_c   1.000
_cell.angle_alpha   90.00
_cell.angle_beta   90.00
_cell.angle_gamma   90.00
#
_symmetry.space_group_name_H-M   'P 1'
#
loop_
_entity.id
_entity.type
_entity.pdbx_description
1 polymer ?
#
loop_
_entity_poly.entity_id
_entity_poly.type
_entity_poly.pdbx_seq_one_letter_code
_entity_poly.pdbx_strand_id
1 'polypeptide(L)'
;YVGQEKLRPQTGWTPLAFGLDWSRPPRHMNSTSFFYAHTDQWRYETLDVSEILSPTAPKGDWDASLIDYNIRAERMGWLPSAPQLKSNPLDIAAAAARAGKDPKDYVAAALKSGELKLSCEDPDDPANWPRNMFVWRSNLLGSSGKGHEYFLKHLLGTTHGVMGKDLGEQGRSRSKEAVWHDEAPEGKLDLLVTLDFRMSTTCVYSDIVLPTATWYEK
;
A
#
# COMPACT_ATOMS: atom_id res chain seq x y z
N TYR A 1 22.43 7.91 14.94
CA TYR A 1 21.10 8.17 15.52
C TYR A 1 20.19 8.71 14.42
N VAL A 2 18.98 8.17 14.26
CA VAL A 2 17.96 8.62 13.28
C VAL A 2 16.70 9.05 14.03
N GLY A 3 15.53 8.42 13.79
CA GLY A 3 14.35 8.56 14.64
C GLY A 3 14.42 7.75 15.95
N GLN A 4 13.45 7.97 16.83
CA GLN A 4 13.30 7.28 18.12
C GLN A 4 12.61 5.91 17.94
N GLU A 5 13.29 4.96 17.29
CA GLU A 5 12.72 3.62 17.03
C GLU A 5 12.68 2.71 18.27
N LYS A 6 13.61 2.91 19.20
CA LYS A 6 13.83 1.98 20.32
C LYS A 6 12.74 2.09 21.39
N LEU A 7 11.66 1.35 21.21
CA LEU A 7 10.66 1.10 22.25
C LEU A 7 11.17 0.00 23.19
N ARG A 8 11.69 0.41 24.36
CA ARG A 8 12.34 -0.51 25.31
C ARG A 8 11.46 -1.70 25.73
N PRO A 9 10.19 -1.53 26.15
CA PRO A 9 9.34 -2.65 26.58
C PRO A 9 8.59 -3.30 25.40
N GLN A 10 9.31 -3.70 24.34
CA GLN A 10 8.72 -4.16 23.08
C GLN A 10 7.68 -5.28 23.25
N THR A 11 8.00 -6.32 24.00
CA THR A 11 7.13 -7.50 24.16
C THR A 11 5.90 -7.25 25.02
N GLY A 12 5.93 -6.23 25.89
CA GLY A 12 4.76 -5.79 26.64
C GLY A 12 3.82 -4.90 25.80
N TRP A 13 4.39 -4.03 24.96
CA TRP A 13 3.61 -3.11 24.12
C TRP A 13 2.98 -3.78 22.90
N THR A 14 3.69 -4.72 22.26
CA THR A 14 3.25 -5.38 21.02
C THR A 14 1.86 -6.04 21.10
N PRO A 15 1.54 -6.85 22.13
CA PRO A 15 0.20 -7.45 22.22
C PRO A 15 -0.90 -6.41 22.40
N LEU A 16 -0.65 -5.37 23.22
CA LEU A 16 -1.58 -4.26 23.43
C LEU A 16 -1.85 -3.49 22.12
N ALA A 17 -0.79 -3.13 21.39
CA ALA A 17 -0.89 -2.27 20.21
C ALA A 17 -1.61 -2.94 19.03
N PHE A 18 -1.50 -4.27 18.91
CA PHE A 18 -2.01 -5.01 17.76
C PHE A 18 -3.10 -6.02 18.13
N GLY A 19 -3.65 -5.94 19.35
CA GLY A 19 -4.73 -6.81 19.83
C GLY A 19 -4.38 -8.30 19.87
N LEU A 20 -3.10 -8.64 20.11
CA LEU A 20 -2.60 -10.03 20.04
C LEU A 20 -2.98 -10.88 21.25
N ASP A 21 -3.48 -10.23 22.30
CA ASP A 21 -4.16 -10.85 23.42
C ASP A 21 -5.55 -11.38 23.04
N TRP A 22 -6.15 -10.89 21.95
CA TRP A 22 -7.46 -11.33 21.44
C TRP A 22 -7.38 -12.16 20.16
N SER A 23 -6.58 -11.74 19.18
CA SER A 23 -6.51 -12.40 17.87
C SER A 23 -5.12 -12.29 17.25
N ARG A 24 -4.72 -13.34 16.51
CA ARG A 24 -3.40 -13.42 15.87
C ARG A 24 -3.53 -14.07 14.49
N PRO A 25 -2.77 -13.63 13.47
CA PRO A 25 -1.85 -12.47 13.44
C PRO A 25 -2.56 -11.13 13.09
N PRO A 26 -1.91 -9.97 13.32
CA PRO A 26 -2.39 -8.69 12.81
C PRO A 26 -2.00 -8.53 11.33
N ARG A 27 -2.51 -7.48 10.67
CA ARG A 27 -2.12 -7.11 9.29
C ARG A 27 -1.10 -5.97 9.29
N HIS A 28 0.18 -6.31 9.39
CA HIS A 28 1.26 -5.34 9.19
C HIS A 28 1.53 -5.10 7.71
N MET A 29 1.94 -3.88 7.35
CA MET A 29 2.32 -3.49 5.99
C MET A 29 3.53 -2.57 6.01
N ASN A 30 4.45 -2.73 5.06
CA ASN A 30 5.56 -1.82 4.86
C ASN A 30 5.12 -0.62 4.01
N SER A 31 5.15 0.59 4.60
CA SER A 31 4.49 1.76 3.99
C SER A 31 5.12 2.25 2.69
N THR A 32 6.40 2.00 2.44
CA THR A 32 7.05 2.43 1.17
C THR A 32 6.37 1.78 -0.02
N SER A 33 6.22 0.45 -0.03
CA SER A 33 5.53 -0.25 -1.12
C SER A 33 4.05 0.11 -1.19
N PHE A 34 3.40 0.26 -0.03
CA PHE A 34 1.99 0.67 0.04
C PHE A 34 1.75 2.02 -0.64
N PHE A 35 2.53 3.05 -0.30
CA PHE A 35 2.34 4.36 -0.91
C PHE A 35 2.86 4.43 -2.34
N TYR A 36 3.93 3.70 -2.68
CA TYR A 36 4.42 3.62 -4.05
C TYR A 36 3.33 3.08 -5.00
N ALA A 37 2.58 2.06 -4.56
CA ALA A 37 1.45 1.51 -5.30
C ALA A 37 0.22 2.45 -5.27
N HIS A 38 -0.25 2.87 -4.09
CA HIS A 38 -1.56 3.53 -3.94
C HIS A 38 -1.56 5.06 -4.11
N THR A 39 -0.39 5.67 -4.29
CA THR A 39 -0.27 7.05 -4.78
C THR A 39 0.21 7.09 -6.22
N ASP A 40 0.25 5.93 -6.88
CA ASP A 40 0.60 5.73 -8.29
C ASP A 40 1.97 6.30 -8.70
N GLN A 41 2.87 6.48 -7.73
CA GLN A 41 4.24 6.94 -8.02
C GLN A 41 4.98 6.00 -8.97
N TRP A 42 4.63 4.72 -8.96
CA TRP A 42 5.17 3.71 -9.88
C TRP A 42 4.90 4.02 -11.35
N ARG A 43 3.83 4.77 -11.66
CA ARG A 43 3.50 5.20 -13.02
C ARG A 43 4.44 6.26 -13.56
N TYR A 44 5.29 6.84 -12.72
CA TYR A 44 6.21 7.92 -13.06
C TYR A 44 7.67 7.51 -12.84
N GLU A 45 7.94 6.22 -12.63
CA GLU A 45 9.26 5.71 -12.33
C GLU A 45 10.24 5.96 -13.49
N THR A 46 11.43 6.42 -13.16
CA THR A 46 12.48 6.73 -14.15
C THR A 46 13.66 5.80 -14.06
N LEU A 47 13.83 5.11 -12.93
CA LEU A 47 14.93 4.18 -12.70
C LEU A 47 14.60 2.80 -13.30
N ASP A 48 15.36 2.40 -14.33
CA ASP A 48 15.27 1.04 -14.88
C ASP A 48 16.15 0.08 -14.04
N VAL A 49 15.68 -1.16 -13.84
CA VAL A 49 16.42 -2.18 -13.06
C VAL A 49 17.77 -2.52 -13.69
N SER A 50 17.88 -2.40 -15.02
CA SER A 50 19.15 -2.60 -15.74
C SER A 50 20.24 -1.61 -15.34
N GLU A 51 19.89 -0.44 -14.80
CA GLU A 51 20.84 0.58 -14.33
C GLU A 51 21.48 0.22 -12.98
N ILE A 52 20.80 -0.60 -12.18
CA ILE A 52 21.26 -1.02 -10.83
C ILE A 52 21.68 -2.49 -10.78
N LEU A 53 21.54 -3.22 -11.88
CA LEU A 53 21.96 -4.61 -11.98
C LEU A 53 23.48 -4.71 -12.00
N SER A 54 24.05 -5.62 -11.21
CA SER A 54 25.50 -5.87 -11.23
C SER A 54 25.96 -6.27 -12.64
N PRO A 55 27.11 -5.77 -13.14
CA PRO A 55 27.68 -6.20 -14.41
C PRO A 55 28.06 -7.70 -14.42
N THR A 56 28.13 -8.34 -13.25
CA THR A 56 28.39 -9.77 -13.08
C THR A 56 27.15 -10.58 -12.74
N ALA A 57 25.95 -9.99 -12.80
CA ALA A 57 24.71 -10.72 -12.56
C ALA A 57 24.60 -11.91 -13.54
N PRO A 58 24.13 -13.08 -13.09
CA PRO A 58 23.94 -14.22 -13.97
C PRO A 58 22.89 -13.86 -15.03
N LYS A 59 22.96 -14.52 -16.19
CA LYS A 59 21.93 -14.36 -17.23
C LYS A 59 20.56 -14.76 -16.64
N GLY A 60 19.56 -13.90 -16.82
CA GLY A 60 18.21 -14.09 -16.29
C GLY A 60 17.24 -13.04 -16.83
N ASP A 61 15.95 -13.24 -16.56
CA ASP A 61 14.88 -12.29 -16.89
C ASP A 61 14.83 -11.17 -15.85
N TRP A 62 15.77 -10.23 -15.97
CA TRP A 62 15.86 -9.06 -15.09
C TRP A 62 15.04 -7.86 -15.58
N ASP A 63 14.38 -8.00 -16.73
CA ASP A 63 13.61 -6.96 -17.41
C ASP A 63 12.22 -6.86 -16.80
N ALA A 64 12.11 -6.29 -15.60
CA ALA A 64 10.83 -6.03 -14.95
C ALA A 64 10.90 -4.68 -14.24
N SER A 65 9.75 -4.01 -14.11
CA SER A 65 9.67 -2.73 -13.41
C SER A 65 9.89 -2.90 -11.91
N LEU A 66 10.18 -1.80 -11.18
CA LEU A 66 10.36 -1.87 -9.73
C LEU A 66 9.09 -2.35 -9.01
N ILE A 67 7.89 -2.02 -9.51
CA ILE A 67 6.65 -2.52 -8.93
C ILE A 67 6.45 -4.02 -9.18
N ASP A 68 6.91 -4.55 -10.33
CA ASP A 68 6.85 -5.99 -10.61
C ASP A 68 7.67 -6.80 -9.61
N TYR A 69 8.87 -6.31 -9.24
CA TYR A 69 9.67 -6.96 -8.21
C TYR A 69 8.97 -6.94 -6.84
N ASN A 70 8.23 -5.87 -6.53
CA ASN A 70 7.44 -5.81 -5.31
C ASN A 70 6.31 -6.85 -5.31
N ILE A 71 5.56 -6.95 -6.42
CA ILE A 71 4.48 -7.93 -6.59
C ILE A 71 5.01 -9.37 -6.48
N ARG A 72 6.16 -9.65 -7.12
CA ARG A 72 6.83 -10.96 -7.00
C ARG A 72 7.22 -11.26 -5.56
N ALA A 73 7.80 -10.28 -4.85
CA ALA A 73 8.18 -10.43 -3.45
C ALA A 73 6.96 -10.67 -2.53
N GLU A 74 5.86 -9.97 -2.76
CA GLU A 74 4.59 -10.18 -2.05
C GLU A 74 4.03 -11.59 -2.28
N ARG A 75 3.96 -12.04 -3.54
CA ARG A 75 3.47 -13.38 -3.92
C ARG A 75 4.31 -14.51 -3.31
N MET A 76 5.61 -14.30 -3.15
CA MET A 76 6.54 -15.25 -2.52
C MET A 76 6.54 -15.17 -0.98
N GLY A 77 5.75 -14.28 -0.39
CA GLY A 77 5.69 -14.09 1.06
C GLY A 77 6.93 -13.40 1.66
N TRP A 78 7.73 -12.71 0.84
CA TRP A 78 8.88 -11.92 1.30
C TRP A 78 8.45 -10.56 1.88
N LEU A 79 7.39 -9.98 1.31
CA LEU A 79 6.77 -8.73 1.76
C LEU A 79 5.28 -8.95 2.07
N PRO A 80 4.70 -8.18 3.01
CA PRO A 80 3.26 -8.16 3.19
C PRO A 80 2.55 -7.41 2.06
N SER A 81 1.24 -7.64 1.93
CA SER A 81 0.35 -6.96 0.99
C SER A 81 -0.79 -6.24 1.73
N ALA A 82 -1.16 -5.05 1.27
CA ALA A 82 -2.36 -4.35 1.74
C ALA A 82 -2.95 -3.44 0.65
N PRO A 83 -4.21 -3.67 0.22
CA PRO A 83 -5.04 -4.88 0.43
C PRO A 83 -4.36 -6.19 0.02
N GLN A 84 -4.84 -7.33 0.52
CA GLN A 84 -4.19 -8.65 0.32
C GLN A 84 -4.72 -9.38 -0.91
N LEU A 85 -6.05 -9.51 -1.01
CA LEU A 85 -6.76 -10.23 -2.05
C LEU A 85 -7.77 -9.29 -2.69
N LYS A 86 -7.97 -9.42 -4.01
CA LYS A 86 -8.99 -8.66 -4.74
C LYS A 86 -10.41 -8.93 -4.25
N SER A 87 -10.64 -10.14 -3.76
CA SER A 87 -11.90 -10.53 -3.12
C SER A 87 -11.90 -10.15 -1.64
N ASN A 88 -13.07 -9.81 -1.10
CA ASN A 88 -13.21 -9.55 0.33
C ASN A 88 -12.78 -10.79 1.14
N PRO A 89 -11.75 -10.69 2.00
CA PRO A 89 -11.20 -11.83 2.72
C PRO A 89 -12.20 -12.47 3.71
N LEU A 90 -13.27 -11.76 4.09
CA LEU A 90 -14.31 -12.28 4.97
C LEU A 90 -15.24 -13.29 4.27
N ASP A 91 -15.34 -13.24 2.95
CA ASP A 91 -16.23 -14.13 2.18
C ASP A 91 -15.56 -15.48 1.83
N ILE A 92 -14.24 -15.58 2.03
CA ILE A 92 -13.42 -16.73 1.65
C ILE A 92 -13.84 -18.00 2.40
N ALA A 93 -14.15 -17.90 3.70
CA ALA A 93 -14.57 -19.06 4.48
C ALA A 93 -15.89 -19.65 3.95
N ALA A 94 -16.84 -18.79 3.57
CA ALA A 94 -18.11 -19.22 2.98
C ALA A 94 -17.91 -19.83 1.58
N ALA A 95 -17.01 -19.26 0.77
CA ALA A 95 -16.66 -19.82 -0.54
C ALA A 95 -15.99 -21.21 -0.42
N ALA A 96 -15.04 -21.36 0.50
CA ALA A 96 -14.37 -22.63 0.79
C ALA A 96 -15.37 -23.71 1.26
N ALA A 97 -16.30 -23.34 2.15
CA ALA A 97 -17.35 -24.24 2.61
C ALA A 97 -18.26 -24.73 1.48
N ARG A 98 -18.68 -23.84 0.56
CA ARG A 98 -19.46 -24.21 -0.63
C ARG A 98 -18.69 -25.14 -1.57
N ALA A 99 -17.37 -24.97 -1.65
CA ALA A 99 -16.48 -25.83 -2.44
C ALA A 99 -16.12 -27.15 -1.74
N GLY A 100 -16.58 -27.38 -0.49
CA GLY A 100 -16.24 -28.57 0.29
C GLY A 100 -14.75 -28.66 0.64
N LYS A 101 -14.06 -27.52 0.79
CA LYS A 101 -12.62 -27.44 1.07
C LYS A 101 -12.35 -26.70 2.38
N ASP A 102 -11.24 -27.03 3.04
CA ASP A 102 -10.70 -26.20 4.12
C ASP A 102 -10.25 -24.82 3.56
N PRO A 103 -10.44 -23.70 4.28
CA PRO A 103 -10.08 -22.38 3.79
C PRO A 103 -8.62 -22.25 3.30
N LYS A 104 -7.65 -22.90 3.96
CA LYS A 104 -6.24 -22.78 3.56
C LYS A 104 -5.99 -23.44 2.20
N ASP A 105 -6.63 -24.59 1.97
CA ASP A 105 -6.47 -25.39 0.76
C ASP A 105 -7.26 -24.77 -0.40
N TYR A 106 -8.41 -24.17 -0.09
CA TYR A 106 -9.18 -23.36 -1.04
C TYR A 106 -8.35 -22.17 -1.53
N VAL A 107 -7.79 -21.36 -0.61
CA VAL A 107 -6.99 -20.17 -0.99
C VAL A 107 -5.78 -20.55 -1.84
N ALA A 108 -5.01 -21.56 -1.44
CA ALA A 108 -3.84 -22.00 -2.20
C ALA A 108 -4.22 -22.50 -3.60
N ALA A 109 -5.30 -23.30 -3.71
CA ALA A 109 -5.78 -23.79 -5.00
C ALA A 109 -6.34 -22.67 -5.88
N ALA A 110 -7.10 -21.73 -5.30
CA ALA A 110 -7.74 -20.63 -6.01
C ALA A 110 -6.74 -19.57 -6.48
N LEU A 111 -5.69 -19.28 -5.71
CA LEU A 111 -4.57 -18.45 -6.16
C LEU A 111 -3.81 -19.14 -7.31
N LYS A 112 -3.59 -20.45 -7.22
CA LYS A 112 -2.92 -21.21 -8.29
C LYS A 112 -3.73 -21.30 -9.58
N SER A 113 -5.07 -21.37 -9.49
CA SER A 113 -5.96 -21.38 -10.65
C SER A 113 -6.24 -19.98 -11.22
N GLY A 114 -5.96 -18.92 -10.46
CA GLY A 114 -6.30 -17.54 -10.79
C GLY A 114 -7.75 -17.14 -10.48
N GLU A 115 -8.51 -18.01 -9.80
CA GLU A 115 -9.84 -17.69 -9.26
C GLU A 115 -9.76 -16.59 -8.19
N LEU A 116 -8.77 -16.69 -7.30
CA LEU A 116 -8.38 -15.59 -6.43
C LEU A 116 -7.15 -14.90 -7.02
N LYS A 117 -7.11 -13.58 -6.87
CA LYS A 117 -6.00 -12.73 -7.31
C LYS A 117 -5.48 -11.91 -6.14
N LEU A 118 -4.18 -11.67 -6.14
CA LEU A 118 -3.56 -10.74 -5.19
C LEU A 118 -3.94 -9.30 -5.59
N SER A 119 -4.22 -8.45 -4.61
CA SER A 119 -4.59 -7.05 -4.93
C SER A 119 -3.44 -6.26 -5.55
N CYS A 120 -2.20 -6.60 -5.21
CA CYS A 120 -1.02 -5.92 -5.73
C CYS A 120 -0.79 -6.12 -7.23
N GLU A 121 -1.41 -7.14 -7.85
CA GLU A 121 -1.35 -7.34 -9.31
C GLU A 121 -2.13 -6.27 -10.08
N ASP A 122 -3.06 -5.57 -9.43
CA ASP A 122 -3.91 -4.55 -10.07
C ASP A 122 -4.26 -3.45 -9.05
N PRO A 123 -3.26 -2.62 -8.63
CA PRO A 123 -3.43 -1.62 -7.57
C PRO A 123 -4.36 -0.45 -7.97
N ASP A 124 -4.70 -0.36 -9.26
CA ASP A 124 -5.58 0.64 -9.85
C ASP A 124 -7.01 0.10 -10.08
N ASP A 125 -7.33 -1.10 -9.60
CA ASP A 125 -8.72 -1.56 -9.52
C ASP A 125 -9.40 -1.03 -8.24
N PRO A 126 -10.64 -0.50 -8.31
CA PRO A 126 -11.36 0.00 -7.15
C PRO A 126 -11.58 -0.98 -5.99
N ALA A 127 -11.46 -2.29 -6.23
CA ALA A 127 -11.49 -3.32 -5.19
C ALA A 127 -10.16 -3.46 -4.44
N ASN A 128 -9.06 -2.93 -5.00
CA ASN A 128 -7.69 -3.21 -4.58
C ASN A 128 -6.98 -2.03 -3.91
N TRP A 129 -7.61 -0.88 -3.74
CA TRP A 129 -7.00 0.26 -3.05
C TRP A 129 -7.61 0.56 -1.68
N PRO A 130 -6.87 1.21 -0.77
CA PRO A 130 -7.41 1.65 0.51
C PRO A 130 -8.51 2.70 0.31
N ARG A 131 -9.60 2.56 1.08
CA ARG A 131 -10.73 3.51 1.04
C ARG A 131 -10.80 4.42 2.25
N ASN A 132 -10.36 3.94 3.41
CA ASN A 132 -10.41 4.69 4.66
C ASN A 132 -9.02 4.76 5.26
N MET A 133 -8.59 5.97 5.65
CA MET A 133 -7.29 6.19 6.26
C MET A 133 -7.42 7.01 7.54
N PHE A 134 -6.82 6.49 8.61
CA PHE A 134 -6.66 7.21 9.87
C PHE A 134 -5.22 7.68 10.01
N VAL A 135 -5.03 8.97 10.28
CA VAL A 135 -3.72 9.56 10.54
C VAL A 135 -3.73 10.17 11.93
N TRP A 136 -2.87 9.67 12.82
CA TRP A 136 -2.69 10.25 14.16
C TRP A 136 -1.23 10.25 14.52
N ARG A 137 -0.81 11.26 15.31
CA ARG A 137 0.59 11.45 15.72
C ARG A 137 1.56 11.50 14.52
N SER A 138 1.08 11.93 13.36
CA SER A 138 1.81 12.03 12.10
C SER A 138 1.30 13.22 11.30
N ASN A 139 2.18 13.89 10.58
CA ASN A 139 1.82 14.88 9.56
C ASN A 139 2.21 14.33 8.19
N LEU A 140 1.52 13.27 7.76
CA LEU A 140 1.83 12.51 6.54
C LEU A 140 1.96 13.43 5.32
N LEU A 141 0.94 14.26 5.07
CA LEU A 141 0.86 15.11 3.88
C LEU A 141 1.76 16.34 3.97
N GLY A 142 2.23 16.73 5.16
CA GLY A 142 3.08 17.91 5.35
C GLY A 142 4.50 17.62 5.80
N SER A 143 4.92 16.35 5.86
CA SER A 143 6.26 16.00 6.35
C SER A 143 6.81 14.72 5.72
N SER A 144 6.17 13.58 5.97
CA SER A 144 6.77 12.28 5.61
C SER A 144 6.36 11.74 4.25
N GLY A 145 5.33 12.30 3.61
CA GLY A 145 4.84 11.90 2.28
C GLY A 145 5.78 12.37 1.17
N LYS A 146 6.65 11.47 0.72
CA LYS A 146 7.50 11.72 -0.47
C LYS A 146 6.61 11.59 -1.71
N GLY A 147 6.79 12.50 -2.66
CA GLY A 147 5.89 12.61 -3.79
C GLY A 147 4.55 13.26 -3.41
N HIS A 148 4.59 14.37 -2.67
CA HIS A 148 3.39 15.06 -2.13
C HIS A 148 2.28 15.26 -3.17
N GLU A 149 2.62 15.73 -4.37
CA GLU A 149 1.64 15.97 -5.44
C GLU A 149 0.94 14.69 -5.92
N TYR A 150 1.60 13.53 -5.83
CA TYR A 150 0.99 12.24 -6.15
C TYR A 150 -0.02 11.79 -5.09
N PHE A 151 0.22 12.13 -3.80
CA PHE A 151 -0.81 11.96 -2.77
C PHE A 151 -2.04 12.82 -3.09
N LEU A 152 -1.84 14.10 -3.42
CA LEU A 152 -2.94 15.01 -3.73
C LEU A 152 -3.75 14.54 -4.94
N LYS A 153 -3.08 14.07 -5.99
CA LYS A 153 -3.70 13.55 -7.21
C LYS A 153 -4.41 12.21 -6.99
N HIS A 154 -3.64 11.16 -6.70
CA HIS A 154 -4.14 9.78 -6.77
C HIS A 154 -4.87 9.35 -5.50
N LEU A 155 -4.43 9.83 -4.34
CA LEU A 155 -5.02 9.41 -3.07
C LEU A 155 -6.20 10.29 -2.67
N LEU A 156 -6.08 11.61 -2.82
CA LEU A 156 -7.08 12.59 -2.38
C LEU A 156 -7.99 13.10 -3.51
N GLY A 157 -7.57 13.05 -4.78
CA GLY A 157 -8.39 13.56 -5.90
C GLY A 157 -8.55 15.08 -5.88
N THR A 158 -7.54 15.80 -5.38
CA THR A 158 -7.52 17.27 -5.30
C THR A 158 -6.61 17.88 -6.37
N THR A 159 -6.68 19.20 -6.53
CA THR A 159 -5.72 19.94 -7.37
C THR A 159 -4.28 19.63 -6.96
N HIS A 160 -3.43 19.37 -7.95
CA HIS A 160 -2.06 18.95 -7.76
C HIS A 160 -1.10 19.67 -8.72
N GLY A 161 0.19 19.62 -8.41
CA GLY A 161 1.30 20.19 -9.17
C GLY A 161 2.15 19.17 -9.96
N VAL A 162 1.67 17.93 -10.17
CA VAL A 162 2.37 16.96 -11.04
C VAL A 162 2.54 17.52 -12.44
N MET A 163 3.79 17.77 -12.86
CA MET A 163 4.13 18.32 -14.19
C MET A 163 4.56 17.26 -15.20
N GLY A 164 5.09 16.13 -14.73
CA GLY A 164 5.59 15.05 -15.58
C GLY A 164 4.45 14.23 -16.17
N LYS A 165 4.64 13.76 -17.41
CA LYS A 165 3.78 12.75 -18.03
C LYS A 165 4.04 11.39 -17.39
N ASP A 166 3.02 10.55 -17.28
CA ASP A 166 3.22 9.19 -16.81
C ASP A 166 3.91 8.32 -17.88
N LEU A 167 4.29 7.10 -17.51
CA LEU A 167 4.97 6.16 -18.40
C LEU A 167 4.10 5.73 -19.59
N GLY A 168 2.77 5.71 -19.45
CA GLY A 168 1.85 5.38 -20.54
C GLY A 168 1.87 6.45 -21.63
N GLU A 169 1.73 7.71 -21.24
CA GLU A 169 1.82 8.85 -22.16
C GLU A 169 3.18 8.96 -22.86
N GLN A 170 4.24 8.46 -22.22
CA GLN A 170 5.59 8.43 -22.79
C GLN A 170 5.83 7.18 -23.66
N GLY A 171 4.90 6.22 -23.74
CA GLY A 171 5.10 4.94 -24.40
C GLY A 171 6.18 4.06 -23.73
N ARG A 172 6.41 4.28 -22.43
CA ARG A 172 7.42 3.61 -21.60
C ARG A 172 6.83 2.68 -20.55
N SER A 173 5.52 2.44 -20.54
CA SER A 173 4.93 1.43 -19.66
C SER A 173 5.52 0.05 -19.97
N ARG A 174 6.16 -0.56 -18.97
CA ARG A 174 6.92 -1.81 -19.08
C ARG A 174 6.55 -2.84 -18.01
N SER A 175 5.51 -2.56 -17.23
CA SER A 175 5.06 -3.46 -16.18
C SER A 175 4.65 -4.82 -16.77
N LYS A 176 5.14 -5.91 -16.17
CA LYS A 176 4.81 -7.29 -16.58
C LYS A 176 3.84 -7.97 -15.62
N GLU A 177 3.82 -7.55 -14.36
CA GLU A 177 2.99 -8.12 -13.30
C GLU A 177 1.83 -7.17 -12.95
N ALA A 178 2.11 -5.87 -12.79
CA ALA A 178 1.08 -4.89 -12.46
C ALA A 178 0.24 -4.56 -13.72
N VAL A 179 -1.08 -4.64 -13.59
CA VAL A 179 -2.02 -4.22 -14.64
C VAL A 179 -1.90 -2.72 -14.86
N TRP A 180 -1.72 -2.32 -16.13
CA TRP A 180 -1.71 -0.92 -16.53
C TRP A 180 -3.09 -0.47 -16.99
N HIS A 181 -3.56 0.64 -16.44
CA HIS A 181 -4.75 1.36 -16.91
C HIS A 181 -4.31 2.67 -17.55
N ASP A 182 -4.79 2.98 -18.76
CA ASP A 182 -4.37 4.19 -19.50
C ASP A 182 -4.72 5.47 -18.74
N GLU A 183 -5.89 5.50 -18.11
CA GLU A 183 -6.30 6.55 -17.19
C GLU A 183 -6.00 6.11 -15.76
N ALA A 184 -5.11 6.85 -15.08
CA ALA A 184 -4.79 6.59 -13.69
C ALA A 184 -5.97 7.00 -12.79
N PRO A 185 -6.36 6.18 -11.80
CA PRO A 185 -7.36 6.58 -10.82
C PRO A 185 -6.93 7.80 -9.99
N GLU A 186 -7.89 8.65 -9.66
CA GLU A 186 -7.73 9.79 -8.76
C GLU A 186 -8.72 9.69 -7.60
N GLY A 187 -8.35 10.21 -6.42
CA GLY A 187 -9.22 10.19 -5.24
C GLY A 187 -9.55 8.79 -4.72
N LYS A 188 -8.55 7.92 -4.56
CA LYS A 188 -8.74 6.55 -4.07
C LYS A 188 -9.35 6.47 -2.65
N LEU A 189 -9.09 7.46 -1.80
CA LEU A 189 -9.69 7.51 -0.46
C LEU A 189 -11.13 8.03 -0.50
N ASP A 190 -12.02 7.27 0.13
CA ASP A 190 -13.38 7.70 0.43
C ASP A 190 -13.45 8.53 1.73
N LEU A 191 -12.49 8.32 2.66
CA LEU A 191 -12.44 9.03 3.94
C LEU A 191 -11.01 9.13 4.51
N LEU A 192 -10.59 10.35 4.80
CA LEU A 192 -9.38 10.68 5.54
C LEU A 192 -9.73 11.34 6.89
N VAL A 193 -9.39 10.65 7.98
CA VAL A 193 -9.58 11.13 9.35
C VAL A 193 -8.24 11.44 10.00
N THR A 194 -8.05 12.66 10.48
CA THR A 194 -6.83 13.06 11.18
C THR A 194 -7.08 13.44 12.63
N LEU A 195 -6.21 12.96 13.53
CA LEU A 195 -6.21 13.29 14.96
C LEU A 195 -4.95 14.10 15.28
N ASP A 196 -5.15 15.37 15.67
CA ASP A 196 -4.06 16.29 15.97
C ASP A 196 -4.51 17.34 17.00
N PHE A 197 -3.56 17.92 17.74
CA PHE A 197 -3.81 18.99 18.72
C PHE A 197 -3.59 20.38 18.10
N ARG A 198 -3.11 20.42 16.85
CA ARG A 198 -2.97 21.63 16.04
C ARG A 198 -3.45 21.37 14.61
N MET A 199 -3.85 22.42 13.90
CA MET A 199 -4.24 22.32 12.49
C MET A 199 -2.99 22.12 11.60
N SER A 200 -2.54 20.88 11.45
CA SER A 200 -1.41 20.53 10.58
C SER A 200 -1.81 20.48 9.10
N THR A 201 -0.83 20.43 8.18
CA THR A 201 -1.10 20.30 6.73
C THR A 201 -2.00 19.10 6.45
N THR A 202 -1.77 17.96 7.13
CA THR A 202 -2.63 16.78 6.97
C THR A 202 -4.07 17.08 7.39
N CYS A 203 -4.28 17.82 8.48
CA CYS A 203 -5.62 18.23 8.91
C CYS A 203 -6.32 19.12 7.86
N VAL A 204 -5.60 20.06 7.24
CA VAL A 204 -6.14 20.95 6.21
C VAL A 204 -6.71 20.19 5.01
N TYR A 205 -6.12 19.03 4.69
CA TYR A 205 -6.56 18.16 3.60
C TYR A 205 -7.48 17.00 4.05
N SER A 206 -7.85 16.91 5.33
CA SER A 206 -8.68 15.80 5.84
C SER A 206 -10.17 16.12 5.80
N ASP A 207 -11.00 15.09 5.61
CA ASP A 207 -12.45 15.21 5.69
C ASP A 207 -12.92 15.44 7.13
N ILE A 208 -12.29 14.76 8.08
CA ILE A 208 -12.59 14.86 9.51
C ILE A 208 -11.32 15.14 10.30
N VAL A 209 -11.37 16.17 11.14
CA VAL A 209 -10.31 16.49 12.11
C VAL A 209 -10.85 16.30 13.52
N LEU A 210 -10.22 15.43 14.29
CA LEU A 210 -10.57 15.19 15.69
C LEU A 210 -9.53 15.86 16.61
N PRO A 211 -9.95 16.79 17.50
CA PRO A 211 -9.02 17.42 18.43
C PRO A 211 -8.52 16.39 19.44
N THR A 212 -7.20 16.26 19.56
CA THR A 212 -6.58 15.37 20.57
C THR A 212 -5.90 16.18 21.67
N ALA A 213 -5.75 15.56 22.85
CA ALA A 213 -5.06 16.15 23.99
C ALA A 213 -3.58 16.42 23.66
N THR A 214 -3.04 17.52 24.20
CA THR A 214 -1.60 17.76 24.12
C THR A 214 -0.83 16.75 24.97
N TRP A 215 0.51 16.81 24.94
CA TRP A 215 1.32 15.89 25.74
C TRP A 215 1.19 16.09 27.25
N TYR A 216 0.65 17.23 27.70
CA TYR A 216 0.45 17.55 29.13
C TYR A 216 -0.97 17.28 29.64
N GLU A 217 -1.82 16.69 28.80
CA GLU A 217 -3.26 16.52 29.08
C GLU A 217 -3.69 15.04 28.93
N LYS A 218 -2.77 14.08 29.15
CA LYS A 218 -3.02 12.63 29.01
C LYS A 218 -2.20 11.76 29.95
#